data_AF-A0A645B9S0-F1
#
_entry.id   AF-A0A645B9S0-F1
#
_cell.length_a   1.000
_cell.length_b   1.000
_cell.length_c   1.000
_cell.angle_alpha   90.00
_cell.angle_beta   90.00
_cell.angle_gamma   90.00
#
_symmetry.space_group_name_H-M   'P 1'
#
loop_
_entity.id
_entity.type
_entity.pdbx_description
1 polymer ?
#
loop_
_entity_poly.entity_id
_entity_poly.type
_entity_poly.pdbx_seq_one_letter_code
_entity_poly.pdbx_strand_id
1 'polypeptide(L)'
;MCFPLDGNRNYLHDEIGFNYRMSNVIAAIGLAQVEKADEYMALRISNHKKYEEFLSDVPGIIFQKIHPDAMSVQWMNSILVDPEIYGRTKEELVVELKKHGIDTRLLFNGMHRQKSLRDYGCDVSGDYPVSDRLSENGLYLPSASNLPEEKIRFICDTIRNFSLK
;
A
#
# COMPACT_ATOMS: atom_id res chain seq x y z
N MET A 1 2.24 30.77 -7.52
CA MET A 1 1.71 31.77 -6.57
C MET A 1 0.83 32.69 -7.38
N CYS A 2 -0.38 33.01 -6.93
CA CYS A 2 -1.28 33.90 -7.68
C CYS A 2 -0.92 35.40 -7.54
N PHE A 3 0.24 35.70 -6.95
CA PHE A 3 0.78 37.05 -6.82
C PHE A 3 2.14 37.13 -7.50
N PRO A 4 2.52 38.30 -8.05
CA PRO A 4 3.80 38.50 -8.69
C PRO A 4 4.94 38.37 -7.66
N LEU A 5 5.95 37.55 -7.96
CA LEU A 5 7.09 37.30 -7.07
C LEU A 5 7.95 38.56 -6.85
N ASP A 6 8.04 39.39 -7.89
CA ASP A 6 8.83 40.63 -7.90
C ASP A 6 7.96 41.88 -7.78
N GLY A 7 6.66 41.71 -7.49
CA GLY A 7 5.69 42.80 -7.40
C GLY A 7 5.42 43.29 -5.98
N ASN A 8 4.69 44.40 -5.87
CA ASN A 8 4.27 44.95 -4.58
C ASN A 8 3.28 43.99 -3.87
N ARG A 9 3.50 43.73 -2.58
CA ARG A 9 2.56 42.95 -1.74
C ARG A 9 1.35 43.80 -1.35
N ASN A 10 0.35 43.83 -2.23
CA ASN A 10 -0.85 44.66 -2.10
C ASN A 10 -2.16 43.87 -2.12
N TYR A 11 -2.12 42.53 -1.99
CA TYR A 11 -3.28 41.63 -2.06
C TYR A 11 -4.02 41.63 -3.40
N LEU A 12 -3.42 42.18 -4.46
CA LEU A 12 -3.87 41.96 -5.83
C LEU A 12 -3.30 40.63 -6.35
N HIS A 13 -4.16 39.88 -7.02
CA HIS A 13 -3.84 38.56 -7.54
C HIS A 13 -3.97 38.58 -9.05
N ASP A 14 -2.94 38.14 -9.77
CA ASP A 14 -2.92 38.08 -11.23
C ASP A 14 -3.64 36.83 -11.75
N GLU A 15 -3.77 35.80 -10.92
CA GLU A 15 -4.37 34.51 -11.27
C GLU A 15 -5.32 33.99 -10.17
N ILE A 16 -6.16 33.01 -10.51
CA ILE A 16 -6.95 32.26 -9.54
C ILE A 16 -6.02 31.27 -8.82
N GLY A 17 -5.84 31.46 -7.51
CA GLY A 17 -5.04 30.58 -6.66
C GLY A 17 -5.87 29.77 -5.66
N PHE A 18 -5.23 28.79 -5.02
CA PHE A 18 -5.81 27.96 -3.97
C PHE A 18 -5.02 28.10 -2.66
N ASN A 19 -5.70 27.92 -1.53
CA ASN A 19 -5.06 27.87 -0.22
C ASN A 19 -4.76 26.43 0.18
N TYR A 20 -3.63 25.89 -0.29
CA TYR A 20 -3.09 24.57 0.08
C TYR A 20 -1.92 24.66 1.07
N ARG A 21 -1.88 25.72 1.90
CA ARG A 21 -0.81 25.90 2.89
C ARG A 21 -0.88 24.82 3.97
N MET A 22 0.27 24.24 4.28
CA MET A 22 0.46 23.39 5.45
C MET A 22 0.53 24.26 6.71
N SER A 23 -0.10 23.85 7.81
CA SER A 23 0.01 24.55 9.09
C SER A 23 1.34 24.23 9.77
N ASN A 24 1.83 25.15 10.62
CA ASN A 24 3.04 24.92 11.40
C ASN A 24 2.95 23.67 12.30
N VAL A 25 1.76 23.31 12.78
CA VAL A 25 1.57 22.11 13.61
C VAL A 25 1.82 20.83 12.80
N ILE A 26 1.27 20.74 11.58
CA ILE A 26 1.51 19.58 10.70
C ILE A 26 2.97 19.55 10.25
N ALA A 27 3.57 20.71 9.98
CA ALA A 27 4.98 20.81 9.65
C ALA A 27 5.90 20.33 10.80
N ALA A 28 5.57 20.67 12.05
CA ALA A 28 6.32 20.22 13.22
C ALA A 28 6.24 18.70 13.41
N ILE A 29 5.05 18.10 13.21
CA ILE A 29 4.89 16.64 13.23
C ILE A 29 5.68 16.00 12.09
N GLY A 30 5.61 16.58 10.89
CA GLY A 30 6.37 16.12 9.73
C GLY A 30 7.88 16.16 9.95
N LEU A 31 8.40 17.23 10.56
CA LEU A 31 9.82 17.36 10.90
C LEU A 31 10.26 16.23 11.85
N ALA A 32 9.51 15.99 12.93
CA ALA A 32 9.80 14.90 13.86
C ALA A 32 9.70 13.51 13.21
N GLN A 33 8.85 13.32 12.19
CA GLN A 33 8.79 12.08 11.41
C GLN A 33 10.00 11.93 10.48
N VAL A 34 10.44 13.01 9.83
CA VAL A 34 11.62 13.02 8.94
C VAL A 34 12.90 12.68 9.73
N GLU A 35 13.04 13.20 10.95
CA GLU A 35 14.16 12.88 11.85
C GLU A 35 14.25 11.38 12.20
N LYS A 36 13.15 10.62 12.04
CA LYS A 36 13.06 9.19 12.32
C LYS A 36 12.84 8.33 11.07
N ALA A 37 12.92 8.91 9.88
CA ALA A 37 12.54 8.24 8.64
C ALA A 37 13.37 6.97 8.39
N ASP A 38 14.68 7.03 8.61
CA ASP A 38 15.59 5.90 8.41
C ASP A 38 15.32 4.75 9.40
N GLU A 39 15.00 5.07 10.65
CA GLU A 39 14.62 4.08 11.67
C GLU A 39 13.33 3.35 11.25
N TYR A 40 12.30 4.09 10.87
CA TYR A 40 11.04 3.50 10.42
C TYR A 40 11.17 2.71 9.13
N MET A 41 11.99 3.16 8.20
CA MET A 41 12.33 2.42 6.98
C MET A 41 13.00 1.09 7.32
N ALA A 42 14.02 1.10 8.18
CA ALA A 42 14.73 -0.11 8.59
C ALA A 42 13.79 -1.12 9.27
N LEU A 43 12.89 -0.65 10.13
CA LEU A 43 11.88 -1.50 10.77
C LEU A 43 10.92 -2.14 9.76
N ARG A 44 10.41 -1.36 8.79
CA ARG A 44 9.52 -1.89 7.74
C ARG A 44 10.19 -2.92 6.85
N ILE A 45 11.45 -2.66 6.45
CA ILE A 45 12.26 -3.61 5.69
C ILE A 45 12.49 -4.89 6.51
N SER A 46 12.77 -4.77 7.81
CA SER A 46 12.93 -5.94 8.70
C SER A 46 11.64 -6.75 8.82
N ASN A 47 10.48 -6.09 8.90
CA ASN A 47 9.19 -6.76 8.97
C ASN A 47 8.86 -7.50 7.67
N HIS A 48 9.16 -6.89 6.52
CA HIS A 48 8.99 -7.52 5.21
C HIS A 48 9.81 -8.81 5.08
N LYS A 49 11.10 -8.76 5.46
CA LYS A 49 11.97 -9.94 5.42
C LYS A 49 11.43 -11.11 6.24
N LYS A 50 10.80 -10.83 7.39
CA LYS A 50 10.14 -11.87 8.20
C LYS A 50 8.92 -12.46 7.53
N TYR A 51 8.10 -11.62 6.87
CA TYR A 51 7.00 -12.13 6.05
C TYR A 51 7.51 -13.03 4.93
N GLU A 52 8.55 -12.63 4.21
CA GLU A 52 9.18 -13.45 3.18
C GLU A 52 9.70 -14.77 3.78
N GLU A 53 10.43 -14.72 4.90
CA GLU A 53 10.96 -15.91 5.57
C GLU A 53 9.86 -16.91 5.95
N PHE A 54 8.71 -16.43 6.47
CA PHE A 54 7.66 -17.30 6.99
C PHE A 54 6.59 -17.70 5.97
N LEU A 55 6.57 -17.11 4.78
CA LEU A 55 5.52 -17.36 3.77
C LEU A 55 6.05 -17.75 2.39
N SER A 56 7.34 -17.60 2.09
CA SER A 56 7.86 -17.90 0.74
C SER A 56 7.73 -19.38 0.33
N ASP A 57 7.57 -20.27 1.29
CA ASP A 57 7.34 -21.71 1.08
C ASP A 57 5.84 -22.08 1.02
N VAL A 58 4.92 -21.13 1.22
CA VAL A 58 3.48 -21.38 1.12
C VAL A 58 3.06 -21.32 -0.35
N PRO A 59 2.57 -22.44 -0.94
CA PRO A 59 2.17 -22.45 -2.35
C PRO A 59 1.10 -21.41 -2.66
N GLY A 60 1.28 -20.68 -3.77
CA GLY A 60 0.33 -19.67 -4.24
C GLY A 60 0.43 -18.31 -3.54
N ILE A 61 1.30 -18.14 -2.54
CA ILE A 61 1.64 -16.82 -2.02
C ILE A 61 2.80 -16.23 -2.82
N ILE A 62 2.61 -15.03 -3.37
CA ILE A 62 3.58 -14.38 -4.25
C ILE A 62 3.90 -12.99 -3.73
N PHE A 63 5.19 -12.72 -3.48
CA PHE A 63 5.70 -11.41 -3.08
C PHE A 63 6.03 -10.52 -4.28
N GLN A 64 6.01 -9.21 -4.06
CA GLN A 64 6.47 -8.22 -5.04
C GLN A 64 7.96 -8.38 -5.32
N LYS A 65 8.33 -8.45 -6.61
CA LYS A 65 9.74 -8.40 -7.02
C LYS A 65 10.24 -6.95 -6.99
N ILE A 66 11.40 -6.73 -6.40
CA ILE A 66 12.07 -5.42 -6.36
C ILE A 66 13.00 -5.33 -7.58
N HIS A 67 12.95 -4.20 -8.28
CA HIS A 67 13.86 -3.94 -9.40
C HIS A 67 15.31 -3.81 -8.89
N PRO A 68 16.34 -4.33 -9.59
CA PRO A 68 17.74 -4.29 -9.11
C PRO A 68 18.25 -2.89 -8.76
N ASP A 69 17.81 -1.88 -9.52
CA ASP A 69 18.21 -0.48 -9.33
C ASP A 69 17.27 0.31 -8.37
N ALA A 70 16.44 -0.38 -7.60
CA ALA A 70 15.49 0.24 -6.69
C ALA A 70 15.59 -0.34 -5.27
N MET A 71 15.24 0.50 -4.29
CA MET A 71 14.99 0.08 -2.92
C MET A 71 13.51 0.26 -2.61
N SER A 72 12.84 -0.81 -2.19
CA SER A 72 11.51 -0.69 -1.59
C SER A 72 11.65 -0.29 -0.13
N VAL A 73 10.99 0.80 0.26
CA VAL A 73 10.85 1.20 1.68
C VAL A 73 9.84 0.33 2.44
N GLN A 74 9.21 -0.62 1.74
CA GLN A 74 8.21 -1.53 2.29
C GLN A 74 7.10 -0.79 3.05
N TRP A 75 6.56 0.26 2.43
CA TRP A 75 5.46 1.05 2.98
C TRP A 75 4.31 0.12 3.42
N MET A 76 3.95 -0.83 2.56
CA MET A 76 3.00 -1.89 2.86
C MET A 76 3.56 -3.23 2.38
N ASN A 77 3.36 -4.28 3.18
CA ASN A 77 3.69 -5.66 2.82
C ASN A 77 2.58 -6.23 1.93
N SER A 78 2.81 -6.22 0.63
CA SER A 78 1.89 -6.76 -0.37
C SER A 78 2.17 -8.23 -0.66
N ILE A 79 1.09 -9.00 -0.82
CA ILE A 79 1.13 -10.35 -1.37
C ILE A 79 0.05 -10.49 -2.45
N LEU A 80 0.29 -11.35 -3.44
CA LEU A 80 -0.76 -11.92 -4.28
C LEU A 80 -1.06 -13.34 -3.82
N VAL A 81 -2.33 -13.71 -3.90
CA VAL A 81 -2.82 -15.07 -3.69
C VAL A 81 -3.19 -15.64 -5.04
N ASP A 82 -2.50 -16.69 -5.48
CA ASP A 82 -2.90 -17.50 -6.62
C ASP A 82 -3.96 -18.52 -6.15
N PRO A 83 -5.24 -18.35 -6.50
CA PRO A 83 -6.30 -19.21 -5.97
C PRO A 83 -6.21 -20.65 -6.48
N GLU A 84 -5.60 -20.88 -7.65
CA GLU A 84 -5.46 -22.23 -8.20
C GLU A 84 -4.41 -23.04 -7.43
N ILE A 85 -3.35 -22.36 -6.96
CA ILE A 85 -2.25 -23.00 -6.21
C ILE A 85 -2.49 -22.98 -4.70
N TYR A 86 -3.00 -21.87 -4.16
CA TYR A 86 -3.28 -21.71 -2.73
C TYR A 86 -4.57 -22.44 -2.31
N GLY A 87 -5.45 -22.71 -3.26
CA GLY A 87 -6.73 -23.40 -3.07
C GLY A 87 -7.84 -22.55 -2.45
N ARG A 88 -7.58 -21.26 -2.22
CA ARG A 88 -8.53 -20.27 -1.66
C ARG A 88 -8.39 -18.94 -2.36
N THR A 89 -9.47 -18.16 -2.43
CA THR A 89 -9.41 -16.82 -3.00
C THR A 89 -8.84 -15.80 -2.02
N LYS A 90 -8.40 -14.65 -2.54
CA LYS A 90 -8.02 -13.48 -1.74
C LYS A 90 -9.16 -13.05 -0.81
N GLU A 91 -10.41 -13.04 -1.29
CA GLU A 91 -11.60 -12.68 -0.51
C GLU A 91 -11.83 -13.63 0.67
N GLU A 92 -11.72 -14.94 0.45
CA GLU A 92 -11.83 -15.94 1.51
C GLU A 92 -10.74 -15.73 2.56
N LEU A 93 -9.49 -15.51 2.13
CA LEU A 93 -8.38 -15.25 3.04
C LEU A 93 -8.57 -13.96 3.85
N VAL A 94 -9.04 -12.88 3.23
CA VAL A 94 -9.33 -11.62 3.94
C VAL A 94 -10.39 -11.83 5.03
N VAL A 95 -11.45 -12.57 4.73
CA VAL A 95 -12.48 -12.92 5.70
C VAL A 95 -11.90 -13.75 6.84
N GLU A 96 -11.05 -14.72 6.53
CA GLU A 96 -10.42 -15.59 7.53
C GLU A 96 -9.47 -14.84 8.46
N LEU A 97 -8.62 -13.97 7.90
CA LEU A 97 -7.73 -13.10 8.67
C LEU A 97 -8.53 -12.19 9.60
N LYS A 98 -9.65 -11.63 9.11
CA LYS A 98 -10.53 -10.79 9.91
C LYS A 98 -11.16 -11.53 11.10
N LYS A 99 -11.54 -12.81 10.95
CA LYS A 99 -12.04 -13.62 12.08
C LYS A 99 -11.01 -13.75 13.21
N HIS A 100 -9.74 -13.70 12.87
CA HIS A 100 -8.61 -13.75 13.80
C HIS A 100 -8.16 -12.35 14.29
N GLY A 101 -8.92 -11.30 13.98
CA GLY A 101 -8.59 -9.93 14.36
C GLY A 101 -7.42 -9.32 13.57
N ILE A 102 -7.08 -9.89 12.42
CA ILE A 102 -6.03 -9.40 11.53
C ILE A 102 -6.67 -8.53 10.44
N ASP A 103 -6.47 -7.22 10.56
CA ASP A 103 -6.92 -6.29 9.53
C ASP A 103 -5.99 -6.29 8.32
N THR A 104 -6.58 -6.33 7.13
CA THR A 104 -5.89 -6.24 5.84
C THR A 104 -6.42 -5.05 5.04
N ARG A 105 -5.73 -4.71 3.95
CA ARG A 105 -6.23 -3.76 2.94
C ARG A 105 -6.13 -4.41 1.57
N LEU A 106 -7.05 -4.07 0.67
CA LEU A 106 -7.00 -4.56 -0.71
C LEU A 106 -5.98 -3.75 -1.52
N LEU A 107 -5.40 -4.36 -2.56
CA LEU A 107 -4.76 -3.55 -3.61
C LEU A 107 -5.81 -2.66 -4.29
N PHE A 108 -5.34 -1.54 -4.85
CA PHE A 108 -6.22 -0.59 -5.52
C PHE A 108 -6.78 -1.18 -6.80
N ASN A 109 -8.06 -0.93 -7.06
CA ASN A 109 -8.66 -1.19 -8.35
C ASN A 109 -8.01 -0.32 -9.42
N GLY A 110 -7.76 -0.90 -10.59
CA GLY A 110 -7.28 -0.17 -11.76
C GLY A 110 -8.16 1.03 -12.11
N MET A 111 -7.53 2.09 -12.60
CA MET A 111 -8.22 3.35 -12.93
C MET A 111 -9.32 3.14 -13.97
N HIS A 112 -9.15 2.18 -14.89
CA HIS A 112 -10.15 1.81 -15.90
C HIS A 112 -11.47 1.31 -15.33
N ARG A 113 -11.48 0.81 -14.08
CA ARG A 113 -12.69 0.33 -13.39
C ARG A 113 -13.47 1.45 -12.68
N GLN A 114 -12.89 2.64 -12.55
CA GLN A 114 -13.49 3.72 -11.78
C GLN A 114 -14.62 4.40 -12.56
N LYS A 115 -15.86 4.22 -12.11
CA LYS A 115 -17.04 4.85 -12.73
C LYS A 115 -16.88 6.37 -12.83
N SER A 116 -16.32 7.01 -11.80
CA SER A 116 -16.12 8.46 -11.78
C SER A 116 -15.22 8.96 -12.91
N LEU A 117 -14.21 8.21 -13.32
CA LEU A 117 -13.33 8.59 -14.43
C LEU A 117 -14.04 8.45 -15.77
N ARG A 118 -14.85 7.40 -15.92
CA ARG A 118 -15.72 7.25 -17.10
C ARG A 118 -16.73 8.41 -17.20
N ASP A 119 -17.40 8.74 -16.10
CA ASP A 119 -18.38 9.81 -16.04
C ASP A 119 -17.73 11.19 -16.32
N TYR A 120 -16.48 11.38 -15.91
CA TYR A 120 -15.69 12.58 -16.20
C TYR A 120 -15.28 12.69 -17.68
N GLY A 121 -15.34 11.59 -18.44
CA GLY A 121 -14.96 11.54 -19.85
C GLY A 121 -13.53 11.06 -20.12
N CYS A 122 -12.87 10.45 -19.13
CA CYS A 122 -11.58 9.78 -19.37
C CYS A 122 -11.78 8.56 -20.28
N ASP A 123 -10.83 8.32 -21.20
CA ASP A 123 -10.78 7.07 -21.94
C ASP A 123 -10.32 5.93 -21.02
N VAL A 124 -11.25 5.02 -20.73
CA VAL A 124 -11.05 3.84 -19.88
C VAL A 124 -11.33 2.54 -20.64
N SER A 125 -11.34 2.60 -21.98
CA SER A 125 -11.75 1.48 -22.85
C SER A 125 -10.68 0.41 -23.07
N GLY A 126 -9.43 0.68 -22.67
CA GLY A 126 -8.32 -0.25 -22.81
C GLY A 126 -8.46 -1.51 -21.95
N ASP A 127 -7.70 -2.54 -22.33
CA ASP A 127 -7.56 -3.78 -21.56
C ASP A 127 -6.30 -3.71 -20.68
N TYR A 128 -6.47 -4.01 -19.39
CA TYR A 128 -5.42 -3.90 -18.38
C TYR A 128 -5.34 -5.18 -17.54
N PRO A 129 -5.06 -6.34 -18.15
CA PRO A 129 -5.21 -7.64 -17.51
C PRO A 129 -4.28 -7.81 -16.31
N VAL A 130 -3.09 -7.18 -16.33
CA VAL A 130 -2.18 -7.19 -15.18
C VAL A 130 -2.77 -6.39 -14.02
N SER A 131 -3.32 -5.21 -14.27
CA SER A 131 -3.95 -4.37 -13.23
C SER A 131 -5.16 -5.07 -12.61
N ASP A 132 -5.98 -5.72 -13.43
CA ASP A 132 -7.13 -6.50 -12.96
C ASP A 132 -6.67 -7.69 -12.11
N ARG A 133 -5.70 -8.48 -12.61
CA ARG A 133 -5.14 -9.60 -11.86
C ARG A 133 -4.57 -9.18 -10.50
N LEU A 134 -3.86 -8.06 -10.43
CA LEU A 134 -3.32 -7.52 -9.17
C LEU A 134 -4.44 -7.11 -8.21
N SER A 135 -5.47 -6.42 -8.70
CA SER A 135 -6.61 -5.97 -7.87
C SER A 135 -7.43 -7.15 -7.32
N GLU A 136 -7.63 -8.17 -8.16
CA GLU A 136 -8.41 -9.37 -7.85
C GLU A 136 -7.69 -10.29 -6.87
N ASN A 137 -6.37 -10.39 -6.95
CA ASN A 137 -5.62 -11.39 -6.18
C ASN A 137 -4.74 -10.79 -5.07
N GLY A 138 -4.59 -9.47 -5.02
CA GLY A 138 -3.65 -8.81 -4.12
C GLY A 138 -4.26 -8.17 -2.87
N LEU A 139 -3.52 -8.28 -1.77
CA LEU A 139 -3.80 -7.60 -0.51
C LEU A 139 -2.53 -7.11 0.17
N TYR A 140 -2.70 -6.19 1.11
CA TYR A 140 -1.68 -5.74 2.04
C TYR A 140 -1.91 -6.35 3.42
N LEU A 141 -0.83 -6.91 3.98
CA LEU A 141 -0.73 -7.37 5.36
C LEU A 141 -0.44 -6.20 6.31
N PRO A 142 -0.68 -6.35 7.62
CA PRO A 142 -0.25 -5.39 8.63
C PRO A 142 1.20 -4.93 8.45
N SER A 143 1.41 -3.61 8.44
CA SER A 143 2.69 -3.01 8.05
C SER A 143 3.11 -1.86 8.98
N ALA A 144 2.68 -1.89 10.23
CA ALA A 144 3.13 -0.92 11.23
C ALA A 144 4.65 -1.08 11.46
N SER A 145 5.38 0.03 11.61
CA SER A 145 6.83 -0.02 11.84
C SER A 145 7.16 -0.77 13.14
N ASN A 146 6.33 -0.63 14.17
CA ASN A 146 6.50 -1.27 15.47
C ASN A 146 5.77 -2.63 15.58
N LEU A 147 5.43 -3.27 14.46
CA LEU A 147 4.74 -4.56 14.46
C LEU A 147 5.68 -5.64 15.05
N PRO A 148 5.33 -6.27 16.17
CA PRO A 148 6.18 -7.28 16.79
C PRO A 148 6.27 -8.56 15.94
N GLU A 149 7.40 -9.27 16.05
CA GLU A 149 7.61 -10.52 15.31
C GLU A 149 6.57 -11.59 15.63
N GLU A 150 6.15 -11.71 16.88
CA GLU A 150 5.13 -12.69 17.28
C GLU A 150 3.78 -12.42 16.58
N LYS A 151 3.47 -11.16 16.28
CA LYS A 151 2.28 -10.80 15.49
C LYS A 151 2.48 -11.14 14.02
N ILE A 152 3.68 -10.92 13.47
CA ILE A 152 4.02 -11.33 12.10
C ILE A 152 3.89 -12.85 11.96
N ARG A 153 4.47 -13.64 12.89
CA ARG A 153 4.33 -15.10 12.91
C ARG A 153 2.88 -15.53 12.98
N PHE A 154 2.09 -14.97 13.91
CA PHE A 154 0.66 -15.27 14.01
C PHE A 154 -0.11 -15.02 12.70
N ILE A 155 0.19 -13.91 12.02
CA ILE A 155 -0.40 -13.62 10.70
C ILE A 155 0.02 -14.68 9.68
N CYS A 156 1.31 -15.01 9.61
CA CYS A 156 1.84 -15.99 8.66
C CYS A 156 1.27 -17.40 8.90
N ASP A 157 1.18 -17.81 10.17
CA ASP A 157 0.62 -19.10 10.56
C ASP A 157 -0.87 -19.18 10.20
N THR A 158 -1.62 -18.08 10.37
CA THR A 158 -3.03 -18.03 9.97
C THR A 158 -3.18 -18.19 8.45
N ILE A 159 -2.35 -17.51 7.65
CA ILE A 159 -2.32 -17.67 6.19
C ILE A 159 -1.95 -19.12 5.81
N ARG A 160 -0.90 -19.67 6.42
CA ARG A 160 -0.45 -21.03 6.14
C ARG A 160 -1.50 -22.08 6.48
N ASN A 161 -2.12 -21.97 7.65
CA ASN A 161 -3.12 -22.95 8.11
C ASN A 161 -4.42 -22.89 7.30
N PHE A 162 -4.69 -21.79 6.60
CA PHE A 162 -5.88 -21.64 5.76
C PHE A 162 -5.71 -22.21 4.34
N SER A 163 -4.47 -22.41 3.87
CA SER A 163 -4.23 -23.02 2.55
C SER A 163 -4.82 -24.43 2.48
N LEU A 164 -5.42 -24.80 1.35
CA LEU A 164 -5.74 -26.20 1.09
C LEU A 164 -4.44 -26.89 0.66
N LYS A 165 -4.06 -27.96 1.36
CA LYS A 165 -2.88 -28.77 1.03
C LYS A 165 -2.94 -29.30 -0.40
#